data_AF-A0A2V4H2M9-F1
#
_entry.id   AF-A0A2V4H2M9-F1
#
_cell.length_a   1.000
_cell.length_b   1.000
_cell.length_c   1.000
_cell.angle_alpha   90.00
_cell.angle_beta   90.00
_cell.angle_gamma   90.00
#
_symmetry.space_group_name_H-M   'P 1'
#
loop_
_entity.id
_entity.type
_entity.pdbx_description
1 polymer ?
#
loop_
_entity_poly.entity_id
_entity_poly.type
_entity_poly.pdbx_seq_one_letter_code
_entity_poly.pdbx_strand_id
1 'polypeptide(L)' 'MGIIQKRIEKRTKVIEDISRFAMSLDFRCSVVLIGSYARGDFNLWGDVDVLIIGNFKGTLLRGSKV' A
#
# COMPACT_ATOMS: atom_id res chain seq x y z
N MET A 1 26.29 5.76 6.41
CA MET A 1 25.21 5.35 5.48
C MET A 1 24.79 6.54 4.63
N GLY A 2 24.79 6.43 3.30
CA GLY A 2 24.35 7.52 2.41
C GLY A 2 22.83 7.71 2.41
N ILE A 3 22.35 8.89 2.01
CA ILE A 3 20.91 9.23 1.94
C ILE A 3 20.16 8.32 0.98
N ILE A 4 20.78 7.96 -0.16
CA ILE A 4 20.18 7.05 -1.16
C ILE A 4 19.91 5.68 -0.54
N GLN A 5 20.87 5.12 0.18
CA GLN A 5 20.75 3.81 0.81
C GLN A 5 19.57 3.77 1.81
N LYS A 6 19.46 4.80 2.67
CA LYS A 6 18.33 4.92 3.60
C LYS A 6 16.98 4.99 2.89
N ARG A 7 16.92 5.64 1.72
CA ARG A 7 15.68 5.72 0.92
C ARG A 7 15.33 4.37 0.32
N ILE A 8 16.30 3.63 -0.23
CA ILE A 8 16.08 2.27 -0.74
C ILE A 8 15.53 1.38 0.37
N GLU A 9 16.16 1.38 1.54
CA GLU A 9 15.71 0.60 2.70
C GLU A 9 14.29 0.95 3.14
N LYS A 10 13.94 2.25 3.19
CA LYS A 10 12.57 2.68 3.52
C LYS A 10 11.56 2.18 2.49
N ARG A 11 11.87 2.27 1.19
CA ARG A 11 10.99 1.77 0.13
C ARG A 11 10.80 0.25 0.24
N THR A 12 11.89 -0.49 0.42
CA THR A 12 11.85 -1.95 0.56
C THR A 12 10.98 -2.36 1.74
N LYS A 13 11.15 -1.71 2.90
CA LYS A 13 10.31 -1.97 4.08
C LYS A 13 8.83 -1.77 3.79
N VAL A 14 8.46 -0.69 3.10
CA VAL A 14 7.06 -0.42 2.73
C VAL A 14 6.51 -1.48 1.77
N ILE A 15 7.31 -1.93 0.79
CA ILE A 15 6.91 -3.00 -0.13
C ILE A 15 6.68 -4.31 0.65
N GLU A 16 7.54 -4.64 1.60
CA GLU A 16 7.37 -5.81 2.47
C GLU A 16 6.13 -5.72 3.36
N ASP A 17 5.88 -4.54 3.95
CA ASP A 17 4.69 -4.28 4.78
C ASP A 17 3.40 -4.46 3.97
N ILE A 18 3.34 -3.90 2.74
CA ILE A 18 2.19 -4.09 1.84
C ILE A 18 2.05 -5.55 1.43
N SER A 19 3.15 -6.25 1.20
CA SER A 19 3.11 -7.67 0.84
C SER A 19 2.52 -8.51 1.97
N ARG A 20 2.94 -8.24 3.22
CA ARG A 20 2.35 -8.88 4.41
C ARG A 20 0.86 -8.54 4.56
N PHE A 21 0.50 -7.28 4.37
CA PHE A 21 -0.90 -6.84 4.37
C PHE A 21 -1.72 -7.60 3.32
N ALA A 22 -1.23 -7.68 2.08
CA ALA A 22 -1.90 -8.39 1.00
C ALA A 22 -2.09 -9.88 1.31
N MET A 23 -1.08 -10.53 1.90
CA MET A 23 -1.14 -11.93 2.32
C MET A 23 -2.11 -12.17 3.50
N SER A 24 -2.40 -11.15 4.30
CA SER A 24 -3.35 -11.26 5.42
C SER A 24 -4.82 -11.16 5.00
N LEU A 25 -5.11 -10.77 3.75
CA LEU A 25 -6.47 -10.70 3.24
C LEU A 25 -7.00 -12.10 2.96
N ASP A 26 -8.17 -12.43 3.51
CA ASP A 26 -8.80 -13.75 3.48
C ASP A 26 -9.66 -14.01 2.22
N PHE A 27 -9.53 -13.14 1.21
CA PHE A 27 -10.30 -13.21 -0.02
C PHE A 27 -9.42 -13.03 -1.26
N ARG A 28 -9.89 -13.59 -2.38
CA ARG A 28 -9.18 -13.48 -3.66
C ARG A 28 -9.21 -12.03 -4.15
N CYS A 29 -8.05 -11.39 -4.13
CA CYS A 29 -7.85 -10.04 -4.63
C CYS A 29 -6.46 -9.87 -5.24
N SER A 30 -6.26 -8.74 -5.91
CA SER A 30 -4.96 -8.21 -6.30
C SER A 30 -4.72 -6.92 -5.51
N VAL A 31 -3.53 -6.79 -4.93
CA VAL A 31 -3.12 -5.60 -4.20
C VAL A 31 -2.00 -4.94 -4.98
N VAL A 32 -2.17 -3.67 -5.34
CA VAL A 32 -1.26 -2.92 -6.20
C VAL A 32 -0.79 -1.69 -5.45
N LEU A 33 0.54 -1.56 -5.25
CA LEU A 33 1.14 -0.32 -4.76
C LEU A 33 1.06 0.74 -5.87
N ILE A 34 0.48 1.89 -5.55
CA ILE A 34 0.36 3.03 -6.47
C ILE A 34 1.04 4.27 -5.86
N GLY A 35 0.88 5.43 -6.49
CA GLY A 35 1.38 6.69 -5.95
C GLY A 35 2.91 6.79 -5.93
N SER A 36 3.43 7.63 -5.04
CA SER A 36 4.87 7.99 -5.04
C SER A 36 5.80 6.85 -4.62
N TYR A 37 5.32 5.92 -3.78
CA TYR A 37 6.11 4.76 -3.38
C TYR A 37 6.29 3.75 -4.53
N ALA A 38 5.29 3.64 -5.42
CA ALA A 38 5.42 2.85 -6.65
C ALA A 38 6.50 3.43 -7.57
N ARG A 39 6.47 4.76 -7.81
CA ARG A 39 7.41 5.47 -8.68
C ARG A 39 8.81 5.62 -8.10
N GLY A 40 8.94 5.61 -6.77
CA GLY A 40 10.22 5.82 -6.08
C GLY A 40 10.55 7.28 -5.76
N ASP A 41 9.63 8.21 -6.02
CA ASP A 41 9.72 9.65 -5.73
C ASP A 41 8.99 10.03 -4.42
N PHE A 42 8.90 9.09 -3.48
CA PHE A 42 8.22 9.28 -2.20
C PHE A 42 8.99 10.22 -1.26
N ASN A 43 8.23 10.95 -0.45
CA ASN A 43 8.76 11.87 0.54
C ASN A 43 8.70 11.23 1.96
N LEU A 44 9.33 11.89 2.95
CA LEU A 44 9.41 11.34 4.30
C LEU A 44 8.04 11.24 5.00
N TRP A 45 7.15 12.18 4.70
CA TRP A 45 5.84 12.41 5.33
C TRP A 45 4.66 11.97 4.47
N GLY A 46 4.95 11.36 3.31
CA GLY A 46 3.97 11.01 2.32
C GLY A 46 3.31 9.69 2.68
N ASP A 47 2.02 9.64 2.42
CA ASP A 47 1.22 8.44 2.60
C ASP A 47 1.64 7.33 1.63
N VAL A 48 1.20 6.11 1.94
CA VAL A 48 1.41 4.93 1.11
C VAL A 48 0.07 4.58 0.47
N ASP A 49 -0.01 4.75 -0.84
CA ASP A 49 -1.23 4.50 -1.61
C ASP A 49 -1.29 3.04 -2.12
N VAL A 50 -2.40 2.36 -1.84
CA VAL A 50 -2.62 0.97 -2.25
C VAL A 50 -4.00 0.83 -2.90
N LEU A 51 -4.05 0.18 -4.07
CA LEU A 51 -5.29 -0.21 -4.75
C LEU A 51 -5.55 -1.70 -4.52
N ILE A 52 -6.73 -2.04 -4.01
CA ILE A 52 -7.18 -3.43 -3.84
C ILE A 52 -8.27 -3.71 -4.87
N ILE A 53 -8.03 -4.69 -5.72
CA ILE A 53 -8.96 -5.15 -6.76
C ILE A 53 -9.45 -6.53 -6.37
N GLY A 54 -10.73 -6.66 -6.05
CA GLY A 54 -11.35 -7.91 -5.64
C GLY A 54 -12.82 -7.93 -6.02
N ASN A 55 -13.45 -9.10 -5.84
CA ASN A 55 -14.88 -9.22 -6.03
C ASN A 55 -15.61 -8.80 -4.75
N PHE A 56 -15.87 -7.49 -4.62
CA PHE A 56 -16.60 -6.92 -3.49
C PHE A 56 -18.11 -6.94 -3.76
N LYS A 57 -18.90 -7.36 -2.76
CA LYS A 57 -20.36 -7.28 -2.81
C LYS A 57 -20.84 -6.15 -1.90
N GLY A 58 -21.85 -5.42 -2.34
CA GLY A 58 -22.45 -4.30 -1.61
C GLY A 58 -21.99 -2.93 -2.10
N THR A 59 -22.59 -1.88 -1.53
CA THR A 59 -22.29 -0.49 -1.88
C THR A 59 -21.27 0.07 -0.90
N LEU A 60 -20.16 0.64 -1.40
CA LEU A 60 -19.11 1.31 -0.61
C LEU A 60 -19.66 2.44 0.29
N LEU A 61 -20.84 2.97 -0.03
CA LEU A 61 -21.51 4.09 0.64
C LEU A 61 -22.47 3.69 1.77
N ARG A 62 -22.59 2.39 2.13
CA ARG A 62 -23.32 2.01 3.35
C ARG A 62 -22.41 2.27 4.56
N GLY A 63 -22.27 3.56 4.85
CA GLY A 63 -21.32 4.11 5.80
C GLY A 63 -21.46 3.55 7.20
N SER A 64 -20.33 3.53 7.90
CA SER A 64 -20.25 3.68 9.34
C SER A 64 -21.29 4.71 9.78
N LYS A 65 -22.35 4.25 10.45
CA LYS A 65 -23.10 5.12 11.34
C LYS A 65 -22.14 5.46 12.47
N VAL A 66 -21.50 6.62 12.37
CA VAL A 66 -20.99 7.37 13.51
C VAL A 66 -22.17 8.11 14.10
#